data_AF-A0A0D0GRG3-F1
#
_entry.id   AF-A0A0D0GRG3-F1
#
_cell.length_a   1.000
_cell.length_b   1.000
_cell.length_c   1.000
_cell.angle_alpha   90.00
_cell.angle_beta   90.00
_cell.angle_gamma   90.00
#
_symmetry.space_group_name_H-M   'P 1'
#
loop_
_entity.id
_entity.type
_entity.pdbx_description
1 polymer ?
#
loop_
_entity_poly.entity_id
_entity_poly.type
_entity_poly.pdbx_seq_one_letter_code
_entity_poly.pdbx_strand_id
1 'polypeptide(L)'
;MIRPDKLKLKYLKTAGIMLTKQGYRLFPFSRLLIIFTYKQTYNQNIMKQAGFIFSFVLLLLFTHTAHAQKNDAYFVGKWNIVIKGLPKGDTEALVKFELKDGKLAGSITDKEEKKDMPFTAITLNDSTVVVKFDHSSGEVEMNLLKKDSDNLTGQINSQFDLTGIRQKED
;
A
#
# COMPACT_ATOMS: atom_id res chain seq x y z
N MET A 1 37.92 8.37 30.16
CA MET A 1 39.35 8.64 30.46
C MET A 1 40.21 7.97 29.38
N ILE A 2 40.58 8.70 28.33
CA ILE A 2 41.52 8.24 27.30
C ILE A 2 42.60 9.32 27.24
N ARG A 3 43.84 8.98 27.64
CA ARG A 3 44.95 9.94 27.70
C ARG A 3 45.27 10.46 26.28
N PRO A 4 45.15 11.78 26.01
CA PRO A 4 45.27 12.35 24.66
C PRO A 4 46.70 12.38 24.10
N ASP A 5 47.67 11.91 24.88
CA ASP A 5 49.09 12.18 24.66
C ASP A 5 49.70 11.30 23.54
N LYS A 6 49.11 10.13 23.27
CA LYS A 6 49.65 9.19 22.27
C LYS A 6 49.19 9.46 20.83
N LEU A 7 48.09 10.21 20.62
CA LEU A 7 47.65 10.56 19.27
C LEU A 7 48.51 11.66 18.64
N LYS A 8 49.06 12.60 19.43
CA LYS A 8 49.86 13.72 18.88
C LYS A 8 51.12 13.26 18.12
N LEU A 9 51.75 12.16 18.54
CA LEU A 9 53.01 11.74 17.94
C LEU A 9 52.86 11.03 16.59
N LYS A 10 51.71 10.35 16.35
CA LYS A 10 51.53 9.56 15.12
C LYS A 10 51.31 10.45 13.88
N TYR A 11 50.66 11.60 14.06
CA TYR A 11 50.36 12.52 12.96
C TYR A 11 51.50 13.48 12.61
N LEU A 12 52.37 13.81 13.59
CA LEU A 12 53.56 14.64 13.34
C LEU A 12 54.64 13.91 12.54
N LYS A 13 54.61 12.57 12.48
CA LYS A 13 55.58 11.77 11.72
C LYS A 13 55.21 11.56 10.24
N THR A 14 53.94 11.81 9.89
CA THR A 14 53.41 11.61 8.52
C THR A 14 53.39 12.90 7.71
N ALA A 15 53.23 14.06 8.38
CA ALA A 15 53.58 15.34 7.79
C ALA A 15 55.10 15.45 7.82
N GLY A 16 55.78 15.32 6.67
CA GLY A 16 57.24 15.37 6.52
C GLY A 16 57.86 16.70 6.95
N ILE A 17 57.83 17.00 8.25
CA ILE A 17 58.52 18.12 8.85
C ILE A 17 59.88 17.57 9.25
N MET A 18 60.85 17.71 8.35
CA MET A 18 62.26 17.70 8.72
C MET A 18 62.43 18.73 9.84
N LEU A 19 62.52 18.27 11.08
CA LEU A 19 62.93 19.10 12.20
C LEU A 19 64.43 19.32 12.09
N THR A 20 64.83 20.23 11.18
CA THR A 20 66.15 20.83 11.24
C THR A 20 66.22 21.65 12.51
N LYS A 21 67.02 21.17 13.47
CA LYS A 21 67.45 21.91 14.66
C LYS A 21 68.04 23.25 14.23
N GLN A 22 67.28 24.32 14.28
CA GLN A 22 67.72 25.67 14.68
C GLN A 22 66.46 26.49 14.96
N GLY A 23 66.38 27.07 16.16
CA GLY A 23 65.15 27.62 16.69
C GLY A 23 64.73 28.91 16.01
N TYR A 24 63.47 29.00 15.59
CA TYR A 24 62.77 30.26 15.39
C TYR A 24 61.28 30.12 15.70
N ARG A 25 60.73 31.22 16.22
CA ARG A 25 59.39 31.42 16.78
C ARG A 25 58.27 30.99 15.82
N LEU A 26 57.30 30.21 16.30
CA LEU A 26 56.03 29.95 15.60
C LEU A 26 55.23 31.26 15.51
N PHE A 27 55.14 31.84 14.30
CA PHE A 27 54.26 32.98 14.02
C PHE A 27 52.78 32.63 14.30
N PRO A 28 51.98 33.57 14.83
CA PRO A 28 50.62 33.32 15.36
C PRO A 28 49.60 32.83 14.32
N PHE A 29 49.89 33.05 13.02
CA PHE A 29 49.04 32.62 11.92
C PHE A 29 48.94 31.09 11.77
N SER A 30 49.95 30.34 12.22
CA SER A 30 50.00 28.87 12.10
C SER A 30 48.97 28.14 12.96
N ARG A 31 48.64 28.69 14.15
CA ARG A 31 47.67 28.06 15.07
C ARG A 31 46.22 28.26 14.63
N LEU A 32 45.92 29.41 14.01
CA LEU A 32 44.58 29.72 13.50
C LEU A 32 44.23 28.87 12.27
N LEU A 33 45.20 28.62 11.38
CA LEU A 33 45.00 27.80 10.19
C LEU A 33 44.65 26.34 10.52
N ILE A 34 45.26 25.79 11.58
CA ILE A 34 45.01 24.41 12.04
C ILE A 34 43.60 24.28 12.66
N ILE A 35 43.13 25.27 13.42
CA ILE A 35 41.79 25.26 14.00
C ILE A 35 40.73 25.42 12.89
N PHE A 36 40.98 26.29 11.91
CA PHE A 36 40.07 26.53 10.80
C PHE A 36 39.92 25.30 9.88
N THR A 37 41.03 24.64 9.55
CA THR A 37 41.01 23.38 8.77
C THR A 37 40.37 22.21 9.53
N TYR A 38 40.57 22.13 10.84
CA TYR A 38 39.89 21.14 11.69
C TYR A 38 38.37 21.33 11.70
N LYS A 39 37.90 22.57 11.86
CA LYS A 39 36.48 22.91 11.83
C LYS A 39 35.84 22.63 10.46
N GLN A 40 36.57 22.92 9.37
CA GLN A 40 36.18 22.59 7.99
C GLN A 40 36.00 21.07 7.79
N THR A 41 36.95 20.26 8.26
CA THR A 41 36.94 18.80 8.06
C THR A 41 35.87 18.10 8.93
N TYR A 42 35.64 18.59 10.15
CA TYR A 42 34.57 18.09 11.04
C TYR A 42 33.18 18.27 10.41
N ASN A 43 32.93 19.44 9.82
CA ASN A 43 31.63 19.75 9.20
C ASN A 43 31.35 18.89 7.95
N GLN A 44 32.39 18.55 7.19
CA GLN A 44 32.29 17.70 5.99
C GLN A 44 31.89 16.26 6.29
N ASN A 45 32.34 15.67 7.41
CA ASN A 45 31.96 14.29 7.78
C ASN A 45 30.53 14.21 8.33
N ILE A 46 30.06 15.25 9.04
CA ILE A 46 28.67 15.35 9.53
C ILE A 46 27.69 15.40 8.35
N MET A 47 27.98 16.18 7.30
CA MET A 47 27.13 16.27 6.10
C MET A 47 27.04 14.94 5.32
N LYS A 48 28.13 14.16 5.27
CA LYS A 48 28.15 12.84 4.61
C LYS A 48 27.33 11.79 5.36
N GLN A 49 27.36 11.81 6.69
CA GLN A 49 26.58 10.88 7.53
C GLN A 49 25.09 11.27 7.59
N ALA A 50 24.78 12.57 7.60
CA ALA A 50 23.41 13.06 7.53
C ALA A 50 22.74 12.71 6.18
N GLY A 51 23.50 12.78 5.07
CA GLY A 51 23.01 12.34 3.75
C GLY A 51 22.64 10.85 3.71
N PHE A 52 23.39 10.00 4.43
CA PHE A 52 23.13 8.57 4.47
C PHE A 52 21.85 8.23 5.26
N ILE A 53 21.62 8.90 6.39
CA ILE A 53 20.39 8.74 7.19
C ILE A 53 19.18 9.31 6.46
N PHE A 54 19.32 10.46 5.80
CA PHE A 54 18.25 11.04 5.00
C PHE A 54 17.84 10.14 3.82
N SER A 55 18.81 9.52 3.14
CA SER A 55 18.57 8.53 2.09
C SER A 55 17.83 7.29 2.61
N PHE A 56 18.20 6.81 3.81
CA PHE A 56 17.53 5.68 4.44
C PHE A 56 16.08 5.99 4.86
N VAL A 57 15.82 7.19 5.39
CA VAL A 57 14.47 7.65 5.75
C VAL A 57 13.61 7.90 4.50
N LEU A 58 14.20 8.41 3.41
CA LEU A 58 13.49 8.61 2.15
C LEU A 58 13.07 7.28 1.50
N LEU A 59 13.86 6.22 1.65
CA LEU A 59 13.52 4.88 1.14
C LEU A 59 12.33 4.24 1.88
N LEU A 60 12.14 4.57 3.17
CA LEU A 60 11.01 4.07 3.97
C LEU A 60 9.67 4.70 3.60
N LEU A 61 9.66 5.82 2.87
CA LEU A 61 8.43 6.50 2.46
C LEU A 61 7.77 5.89 1.21
N PHE A 62 8.44 4.95 0.52
CA PHE A 62 7.92 4.33 -0.71
C PHE A 62 7.26 2.95 -0.51
N THR A 63 7.23 2.40 0.70
CA THR A 63 6.69 1.04 0.93
C THR A 63 5.19 0.99 1.24
N HIS A 64 4.40 1.99 0.80
CA HIS A 64 2.98 2.08 1.16
C HIS A 64 2.04 2.36 -0.01
N THR A 65 1.95 1.43 -0.97
CA THR A 65 0.79 1.29 -1.89
C THR A 65 0.69 -0.14 -2.46
N ALA A 66 0.49 -1.17 -1.63
CA ALA A 66 0.29 -2.52 -2.17
C ALA A 66 -0.58 -3.43 -1.30
N HIS A 67 -1.74 -2.97 -0.83
CA HIS A 67 -2.73 -3.87 -0.23
C HIS A 67 -4.15 -3.28 -0.37
N ALA A 68 -4.93 -3.82 -1.31
CA ALA A 68 -6.41 -3.90 -1.34
C ALA A 68 -6.95 -4.21 -2.75
N GLN A 69 -6.31 -3.72 -3.81
CA GLN A 69 -6.95 -3.58 -5.13
C GLN A 69 -7.21 -4.88 -5.91
N LYS A 70 -6.73 -6.04 -5.43
CA LYS A 70 -6.79 -7.28 -6.22
C LYS A 70 -8.11 -8.03 -6.07
N ASN A 71 -8.87 -7.78 -5.01
CA ASN A 71 -10.08 -8.55 -4.72
C ASN A 71 -11.33 -7.92 -5.34
N ASP A 72 -11.48 -6.60 -5.24
CA ASP A 72 -12.58 -5.84 -5.85
C ASP A 72 -12.65 -6.08 -7.36
N ALA A 73 -11.48 -6.14 -8.01
CA ALA A 73 -11.34 -6.35 -9.45
C ALA A 73 -11.95 -7.67 -9.94
N TYR A 74 -12.04 -8.69 -9.09
CA TYR A 74 -12.71 -9.93 -9.45
C TYR A 74 -14.21 -9.73 -9.65
N PHE A 75 -14.87 -9.01 -8.73
CA PHE A 75 -16.32 -8.89 -8.75
C PHE A 75 -16.81 -7.87 -9.78
N VAL A 76 -15.98 -6.90 -10.18
CA VAL A 76 -16.30 -5.91 -11.22
C VAL A 76 -16.75 -6.59 -12.52
N GLY A 77 -17.85 -6.12 -13.09
CA GLY A 77 -18.45 -6.63 -14.32
C GLY A 77 -19.93 -6.99 -14.14
N LYS A 78 -20.48 -7.63 -15.18
CA LYS A 78 -21.86 -8.13 -15.19
C LYS A 78 -21.89 -9.64 -14.95
N TRP A 79 -22.86 -10.09 -14.18
CA TRP A 79 -23.02 -11.48 -13.75
C TRP A 79 -24.46 -11.92 -13.95
N ASN A 80 -24.65 -12.97 -14.72
CA ASN A 80 -25.93 -13.66 -14.81
C ASN A 80 -26.05 -14.60 -13.62
N ILE A 81 -26.97 -14.29 -12.70
CA ILE A 81 -27.24 -15.06 -11.49
C ILE A 81 -28.50 -15.89 -11.68
N VAL A 82 -28.46 -17.13 -11.22
CA VAL A 82 -29.62 -18.01 -11.09
C VAL A 82 -29.79 -18.32 -9.61
N ILE A 83 -30.94 -17.94 -9.05
CA ILE A 83 -31.33 -18.20 -7.66
C ILE A 83 -32.20 -19.45 -7.67
N LYS A 84 -31.85 -20.44 -6.88
CA LYS A 84 -32.50 -21.74 -6.87
C LYS A 84 -33.40 -21.94 -5.66
N GLY A 85 -34.50 -22.63 -5.87
CA GLY A 85 -35.37 -23.09 -4.77
C GLY A 85 -36.24 -22.00 -4.15
N LEU A 86 -36.48 -20.88 -4.85
CA LEU A 86 -37.50 -19.92 -4.42
C LEU A 86 -38.90 -20.56 -4.53
N PRO A 87 -39.89 -20.13 -3.72
CA PRO A 87 -41.25 -20.66 -3.77
C PRO A 87 -41.93 -20.56 -5.14
N LYS A 88 -41.51 -19.60 -5.98
CA LYS A 88 -42.02 -19.39 -7.34
C LYS A 88 -41.25 -20.18 -8.41
N GLY A 89 -40.24 -20.95 -8.03
CA GLY A 89 -39.29 -21.61 -8.94
C GLY A 89 -37.97 -20.84 -9.04
N ASP A 90 -37.05 -21.35 -9.86
CA ASP A 90 -35.75 -20.72 -10.05
C ASP A 90 -35.89 -19.41 -10.84
N THR A 91 -35.19 -18.36 -10.40
CA THR A 91 -35.27 -17.02 -11.00
C THR A 91 -33.90 -16.56 -11.48
N GLU A 92 -33.88 -15.88 -12.62
CA GLU A 92 -32.67 -15.28 -13.18
C GLU A 92 -32.59 -13.78 -12.89
N ALA A 93 -31.43 -13.31 -12.46
CA ALA A 93 -31.15 -11.90 -12.22
C ALA A 93 -29.81 -11.49 -12.85
N LEU A 94 -29.68 -10.21 -13.17
CA LEU A 94 -28.43 -9.62 -13.65
C LEU A 94 -27.84 -8.78 -12.52
N VAL A 95 -26.64 -9.14 -12.06
CA VAL A 95 -25.88 -8.35 -11.09
C VAL A 95 -24.79 -7.58 -11.82
N LYS A 96 -24.68 -6.29 -11.53
CA LYS A 96 -23.61 -5.43 -12.06
C LYS A 96 -22.80 -4.83 -10.92
N PHE A 97 -21.49 -5.02 -10.98
CA PHE A 97 -20.53 -4.36 -10.10
C PHE A 97 -19.63 -3.41 -10.89
N GLU A 98 -19.36 -2.26 -10.32
CA GLU A 98 -18.50 -1.22 -10.89
C GLU A 98 -17.71 -0.51 -9.77
N LEU A 99 -16.56 0.05 -10.13
CA LEU A 99 -15.80 0.89 -9.20
C LEU A 99 -16.26 2.34 -9.35
N LYS A 100 -16.83 2.90 -8.29
CA LYS A 100 -17.17 4.33 -8.17
C LYS A 100 -16.30 4.94 -7.09
N ASP A 101 -15.52 5.95 -7.45
CA ASP A 101 -14.60 6.66 -6.54
C ASP A 101 -13.64 5.72 -5.78
N GLY A 102 -13.20 4.66 -6.44
CA GLY A 102 -12.30 3.65 -5.86
C GLY A 102 -12.97 2.69 -4.87
N LYS A 103 -14.30 2.72 -4.75
CA LYS A 103 -15.09 1.77 -3.95
C LYS A 103 -15.97 0.90 -4.85
N LEU A 104 -16.14 -0.36 -4.47
CA LEU A 104 -17.08 -1.24 -5.13
C LEU A 104 -18.51 -0.72 -4.93
N ALA A 105 -19.24 -0.56 -6.03
CA ALA A 105 -20.65 -0.22 -6.10
C ALA A 105 -21.34 -1.18 -7.07
N GLY A 106 -22.66 -1.24 -7.04
CA GLY A 106 -23.37 -2.11 -7.96
C GLY A 106 -24.88 -2.07 -7.81
N SER A 107 -25.53 -2.88 -8.63
CA SER A 107 -26.97 -3.09 -8.61
C SER A 107 -27.33 -4.51 -9.04
N ILE A 108 -28.55 -4.91 -8.71
CA ILE A 108 -29.17 -6.13 -9.19
C ILE A 108 -30.44 -5.77 -9.98
N THR A 109 -30.57 -6.32 -11.17
CA THR A 109 -31.75 -6.21 -12.02
C THR A 109 -32.43 -7.56 -12.09
N ASP A 110 -33.66 -7.64 -11.58
CA ASP A 110 -34.50 -8.82 -11.79
C ASP A 110 -34.93 -8.87 -13.27
N LYS A 111 -34.75 -10.02 -13.95
CA LYS A 111 -35.18 -10.16 -15.36
C LYS A 111 -36.69 -10.18 -15.52
N GLU A 112 -37.44 -10.60 -14.50
CA GLU A 112 -38.90 -10.64 -14.51
C GLU A 112 -39.47 -9.22 -14.35
N GLU A 113 -39.03 -8.50 -13.31
CA GLU A 113 -39.54 -7.16 -13.00
C GLU A 113 -38.85 -6.04 -13.80
N LYS A 114 -37.70 -6.34 -14.45
CA LYS A 114 -36.83 -5.38 -15.15
C LYS A 114 -36.52 -4.14 -14.33
N LYS A 115 -36.49 -4.31 -13.00
CA LYS A 115 -36.27 -3.24 -12.04
C LYS A 115 -34.84 -3.30 -11.55
N ASP A 116 -34.13 -2.18 -11.71
CA ASP A 116 -32.79 -2.03 -11.18
C ASP A 116 -32.84 -1.63 -9.70
N MET A 117 -32.16 -2.41 -8.86
CA MET A 117 -32.11 -2.23 -7.42
C MET A 117 -30.65 -2.01 -7.00
N PRO A 118 -30.27 -0.77 -6.64
CA PRO A 118 -28.89 -0.48 -6.23
C PRO A 118 -28.58 -1.13 -4.88
N PHE A 119 -27.31 -1.51 -4.68
CA PHE A 119 -26.86 -2.01 -3.39
C PHE A 119 -26.77 -0.88 -2.36
N THR A 120 -27.39 -1.09 -1.19
CA THR A 120 -27.39 -0.17 -0.05
C THR A 120 -26.15 -0.37 0.82
N ALA A 121 -25.64 -1.60 0.89
CA ALA A 121 -24.38 -1.93 1.55
C ALA A 121 -23.61 -2.98 0.75
N ILE A 122 -22.28 -2.85 0.75
CA ILE A 122 -21.36 -3.80 0.14
C ILE A 122 -20.20 -4.02 1.11
N THR A 123 -19.98 -5.27 1.49
CA THR A 123 -18.87 -5.71 2.33
C THR A 123 -18.04 -6.71 1.55
N LEU A 124 -16.79 -6.35 1.27
CA LEU A 124 -15.86 -7.24 0.58
C LEU A 124 -14.94 -7.93 1.60
N ASN A 125 -14.91 -9.25 1.53
CA ASN A 125 -13.98 -10.13 2.23
C ASN A 125 -13.13 -10.89 1.19
N ASP A 126 -12.02 -11.50 1.60
CA ASP A 126 -10.99 -12.09 0.73
C ASP A 126 -11.48 -12.88 -0.50
N SER A 127 -12.56 -13.65 -0.38
CA SER A 127 -13.15 -14.40 -1.50
C SER A 127 -14.66 -14.21 -1.64
N THR A 128 -15.25 -13.36 -0.80
CA THR A 128 -16.71 -13.22 -0.68
C THR A 128 -17.09 -11.76 -0.68
N VAL A 129 -18.06 -11.37 -1.50
CA VAL A 129 -18.76 -10.09 -1.36
C VAL A 129 -20.13 -10.33 -0.78
N VAL A 130 -20.48 -9.57 0.25
CA VAL A 130 -21.83 -9.54 0.83
C VAL A 130 -22.46 -8.22 0.43
N VAL A 131 -23.62 -8.27 -0.20
CA VAL A 131 -24.37 -7.09 -0.62
C VAL A 131 -25.74 -7.08 0.03
N LYS A 132 -26.26 -5.87 0.25
CA LYS A 132 -27.62 -5.63 0.71
C LYS A 132 -28.34 -4.74 -0.26
N PHE A 133 -29.64 -4.98 -0.47
CA PHE A 133 -30.50 -4.13 -1.29
C PHE A 133 -31.95 -4.21 -0.81
N ASP A 134 -32.71 -3.18 -1.13
CA ASP A 134 -34.14 -3.12 -0.82
C ASP A 134 -34.96 -3.76 -1.94
N HIS A 135 -35.70 -4.81 -1.60
CA HIS A 135 -36.67 -5.45 -2.47
C HIS A 135 -38.11 -5.14 -1.99
N SER A 136 -39.11 -5.41 -2.83
CA SER A 136 -40.53 -5.22 -2.48
C SER A 136 -40.96 -6.02 -1.23
N SER A 137 -40.25 -7.12 -0.95
CA SER A 137 -40.46 -7.98 0.22
C SER A 137 -39.64 -7.59 1.47
N GLY A 138 -38.81 -6.55 1.41
CA GLY A 138 -37.91 -6.13 2.49
C GLY A 138 -36.43 -6.07 2.08
N GLU A 139 -35.54 -5.85 3.07
CA GLU A 139 -34.09 -5.90 2.86
C GLU A 139 -33.66 -7.34 2.53
N VAL A 140 -32.86 -7.48 1.47
CA VAL A 140 -32.30 -8.76 1.03
C VAL A 140 -30.79 -8.70 1.18
N GLU A 141 -30.22 -9.70 1.85
CA GLU A 141 -28.79 -9.93 1.92
C GLU A 141 -28.39 -11.04 0.94
N MET A 142 -27.37 -10.80 0.15
CA MET A 142 -26.83 -11.75 -0.82
C MET A 142 -25.33 -11.87 -0.63
N ASN A 143 -24.84 -13.08 -0.42
CA ASN A 143 -23.40 -13.36 -0.41
C ASN A 143 -22.98 -14.01 -1.74
N LEU A 144 -21.85 -13.59 -2.28
CA LEU A 144 -21.28 -14.08 -3.53
C LEU A 144 -19.84 -14.51 -3.26
N LEU A 145 -19.60 -15.80 -3.32
CA LEU A 145 -18.30 -16.46 -3.19
C LEU A 145 -17.69 -16.68 -4.57
N LYS A 146 -16.44 -16.24 -4.73
CA LYS A 146 -15.62 -16.55 -5.89
C LYS A 146 -15.37 -18.06 -5.98
N LYS A 147 -15.66 -18.65 -7.16
CA LYS A 147 -15.36 -20.07 -7.44
C LYS A 147 -14.16 -20.22 -8.38
N ASP A 148 -14.18 -19.54 -9.52
CA ASP A 148 -13.09 -19.55 -10.51
C ASP A 148 -12.93 -18.17 -11.18
N SER A 149 -12.56 -18.08 -12.47
CA SER A 149 -12.42 -16.79 -13.18
C SER A 149 -13.78 -16.19 -13.58
N ASP A 150 -14.73 -17.05 -13.90
CA ASP A 150 -15.98 -16.67 -14.57
C ASP A 150 -17.22 -17.22 -13.86
N ASN A 151 -17.05 -17.94 -12.76
CA ASN A 151 -18.13 -18.49 -11.97
C ASN A 151 -18.07 -18.04 -10.52
N LEU A 152 -19.25 -17.80 -9.96
CA LEU A 152 -19.45 -17.56 -8.55
C LEU A 152 -20.61 -18.40 -8.01
N THR A 153 -20.63 -18.61 -6.71
CA THR A 153 -21.71 -19.27 -5.98
C THR A 153 -22.10 -18.43 -4.80
N GLY A 154 -23.26 -18.66 -4.20
CA GLY A 154 -23.67 -17.84 -3.09
C GLY A 154 -24.99 -18.26 -2.52
N GLN A 155 -25.54 -17.39 -1.69
CA GLN A 155 -26.82 -17.56 -1.03
C GLN A 155 -27.52 -16.21 -0.85
N ILE A 156 -28.85 -16.26 -0.88
CA ILE A 156 -29.71 -15.16 -0.49
C ILE A 156 -30.28 -15.47 0.90
N ASN A 157 -30.11 -14.52 1.81
CA ASN A 157 -30.57 -14.59 3.21
C ASN A 157 -30.17 -15.90 3.91
N SER A 158 -29.01 -16.47 3.55
CA SER A 158 -28.52 -17.77 4.03
C SER A 158 -29.50 -18.94 3.84
N GLN A 159 -30.46 -18.82 2.92
CA GLN A 159 -31.54 -19.80 2.74
C GLN A 159 -31.62 -20.36 1.32
N PHE A 160 -31.44 -19.51 0.31
CA PHE A 160 -31.58 -19.91 -1.09
C PHE A 160 -30.22 -19.86 -1.78
N ASP A 161 -29.81 -20.97 -2.37
CA ASP A 161 -28.55 -21.02 -3.11
C ASP A 161 -28.64 -20.25 -4.43
N LEU A 162 -27.52 -19.65 -4.84
CA LEU A 162 -27.38 -19.03 -6.15
C LEU A 162 -26.11 -19.47 -6.85
N THR A 163 -26.16 -19.47 -8.18
CA THR A 163 -25.00 -19.67 -9.05
C THR A 163 -24.90 -18.51 -10.03
N GLY A 164 -23.70 -18.02 -10.29
CA GLY A 164 -23.47 -16.89 -11.17
C GLY A 164 -22.41 -17.18 -12.23
N ILE A 165 -22.66 -16.73 -13.45
CA ILE A 165 -21.71 -16.81 -14.56
C ILE A 165 -21.45 -15.39 -15.07
N ARG A 166 -20.19 -15.04 -15.29
CA ARG A 166 -19.79 -13.75 -15.83
C ARG A 166 -20.42 -13.58 -17.22
N GLN A 167 -21.12 -12.48 -17.43
CA GLN A 167 -21.64 -12.12 -18.75
C GLN A 167 -20.47 -11.65 -19.62
N LYS A 168 -20.23 -12.35 -20.73
CA LYS A 168 -19.32 -11.86 -21.76
C LYS A 168 -20.00 -10.71 -22.49
N GLU A 169 -19.30 -9.60 -22.69
CA GLU A 169 -19.78 -8.54 -23.57
C GLU A 169 -19.69 -9.07 -25.01
N ASP A 170 -20.82 -9.06 -25.71
CA ASP A 170 -20.92 -9.31 -27.15
C ASP A 170 -20.57 -8.05 -27.96
#